data_AF-A0A3R0DH82-F1
#
_entry.id   AF-A0A3R0DH82-F1
#
_cell.length_a   1.000
_cell.length_b   1.000
_cell.length_c   1.000
_cell.angle_alpha   90.00
_cell.angle_beta   90.00
_cell.angle_gamma   90.00
#
_symmetry.space_group_name_H-M   'P 1'
#
loop_
_entity.id
_entity.type
_entity.pdbx_description
1 polymer ?
#
loop_
_entity_poly.entity_id
_entity_poly.type
_entity_poly.pdbx_seq_one_letter_code
_entity_poly.pdbx_strand_id
1 'polypeptide(L)'
;MLIIETLPLLRQHIRRLRQEGKRVALVPTMGNLHDGHMKLVDEAKARADVVIVSIFVNPMQFDRPDDLVRYPRTLQEDCEKLNKRKVDYVFAPAVEEIYPQGLEGQTYVDVPGLSTMLEGASRPGHFRGVSTIVSKLFNLIQPDIACFGEKDFQQLALIRKMVADMSYDIEIVGVPIIRAKDGLALSSRNSYLTAEQRKIAPGLHNVMNSIAEKLIAGNRELQEIIAIAEQELNEKGFRADDIQIRDADTLQELTETSKRAVILAAAWLGQARLIDNQSVTLAQ
;
A
#
# COMPACT_ATOMS: atom_id res chain seq x y z
N MET A 1 12.04 -20.92 -6.72
CA MET A 1 11.74 -19.54 -7.09
C MET A 1 12.50 -19.19 -8.36
N LEU A 2 11.81 -18.73 -9.40
CA LEU A 2 12.39 -18.20 -10.63
C LEU A 2 12.40 -16.67 -10.59
N ILE A 3 13.45 -16.04 -11.10
CA ILE A 3 13.53 -14.58 -11.25
C ILE A 3 13.40 -14.27 -12.73
N ILE A 4 12.49 -13.36 -13.07
CA ILE A 4 12.17 -12.97 -14.45
C ILE A 4 12.26 -11.44 -14.55
N GLU A 5 12.97 -10.95 -15.56
CA GLU A 5 13.24 -9.52 -15.73
C GLU A 5 12.60 -8.93 -17.00
N THR A 6 12.16 -9.76 -17.94
CA THR A 6 11.63 -9.32 -19.25
C THR A 6 10.19 -9.73 -19.49
N LEU A 7 9.45 -8.91 -20.22
CA LEU A 7 8.04 -9.16 -20.58
C LEU A 7 7.85 -10.44 -21.41
N PRO A 8 8.71 -10.75 -22.41
CA PRO A 8 8.54 -11.98 -23.20
C PRO A 8 8.66 -13.25 -22.35
N LEU A 9 9.66 -13.30 -21.45
CA LEU A 9 9.86 -14.43 -20.54
C LEU A 9 8.71 -14.54 -19.54
N LEU A 10 8.27 -13.42 -18.95
CA LEU A 10 7.12 -13.42 -18.05
C LEU A 10 5.90 -14.02 -18.74
N ARG A 11 5.56 -13.53 -19.93
CA ARG A 11 4.40 -14.01 -20.70
C ARG A 11 4.51 -15.49 -21.08
N GLN A 12 5.72 -16.00 -21.32
CA GLN A 12 5.94 -17.43 -21.56
C GLN A 12 5.53 -18.26 -20.33
N HIS A 13 5.95 -17.84 -19.14
CA HIS A 13 5.58 -18.52 -17.90
C HIS A 13 4.09 -18.39 -17.58
N ILE A 14 3.48 -17.21 -17.76
CA ILE A 14 2.03 -17.02 -17.56
C ILE A 14 1.21 -17.94 -18.48
N ARG A 15 1.56 -18.04 -19.77
CA ARG A 15 0.89 -18.97 -20.69
C ARG A 15 0.98 -20.42 -20.24
N ARG A 16 2.16 -20.85 -19.76
CA ARG A 16 2.37 -22.20 -19.23
C ARG A 16 1.49 -22.47 -18.00
N LEU A 17 1.48 -21.55 -17.03
CA LEU A 17 0.66 -21.67 -15.82
C LEU A 17 -0.83 -21.81 -16.15
N ARG A 18 -1.31 -21.03 -17.11
CA ARG A 18 -2.69 -21.10 -17.60
C ARG A 18 -3.01 -22.43 -18.27
N GLN A 19 -2.09 -22.97 -19.08
CA GLN A 19 -2.25 -24.30 -19.69
C GLN A 19 -2.29 -25.43 -18.66
N GLU A 20 -1.58 -25.25 -17.54
CA GLU A 20 -1.57 -26.19 -16.41
C GLU A 20 -2.79 -26.02 -15.48
N GLY A 21 -3.70 -25.08 -15.79
CA GLY A 21 -4.89 -24.80 -14.97
C GLY A 21 -4.55 -24.27 -13.57
N LYS A 22 -3.39 -23.63 -13.41
CA LYS A 22 -2.94 -23.10 -12.12
C LYS A 22 -3.63 -21.79 -11.79
N ARG A 23 -4.13 -21.68 -10.56
CA ARG A 23 -4.59 -20.43 -9.97
C ARG A 23 -3.38 -19.60 -9.53
N VAL A 24 -3.34 -18.33 -9.90
CA VAL A 24 -2.19 -17.42 -9.71
C VAL A 24 -2.57 -16.28 -8.77
N ALA A 25 -1.76 -16.05 -7.74
CA ALA A 25 -1.84 -14.86 -6.90
C ALA A 25 -0.66 -13.90 -7.17
N LEU A 26 -0.97 -12.61 -7.25
CA LEU A 26 0.00 -11.53 -7.41
C LEU A 26 0.17 -10.76 -6.11
N VAL A 27 1.43 -10.54 -5.71
CA VAL A 27 1.81 -9.60 -4.65
C VAL A 27 2.67 -8.48 -5.26
N PRO A 28 2.09 -7.32 -5.61
CA PRO A 28 2.85 -6.24 -6.21
C PRO A 28 3.61 -5.44 -5.13
N THR A 29 4.91 -5.22 -5.33
CA THR A 29 5.78 -4.50 -4.39
C THR A 29 6.77 -3.59 -5.11
N MET A 30 7.37 -2.67 -4.34
CA MET A 30 8.52 -1.87 -4.78
C MET A 30 9.87 -2.40 -4.25
N GLY A 31 9.91 -3.61 -3.67
CA GLY A 31 11.11 -4.14 -3.01
C GLY A 31 11.39 -3.54 -1.63
N ASN A 32 12.61 -3.76 -1.13
CA ASN A 32 13.01 -3.52 0.26
C ASN A 32 12.05 -4.17 1.26
N LEU A 33 11.90 -5.48 1.10
CA LEU A 33 10.86 -6.28 1.72
C LEU A 33 11.08 -6.43 3.22
N HIS A 34 9.97 -6.58 3.94
CA HIS A 34 9.92 -6.73 5.40
C HIS A 34 8.80 -7.71 5.76
N ASP A 35 8.61 -8.01 7.05
CA ASP A 35 7.65 -9.04 7.48
C ASP A 35 6.21 -8.76 7.07
N GLY A 36 5.81 -7.49 6.97
CA GLY A 36 4.53 -7.11 6.34
C GLY A 36 4.36 -7.66 4.90
N HIS A 37 5.41 -7.62 4.09
CA HIS A 37 5.39 -8.20 2.75
C HIS A 37 5.37 -9.73 2.78
N MET A 38 6.04 -10.35 3.75
CA MET A 38 6.00 -11.81 3.90
C MET A 38 4.60 -12.29 4.26
N LYS A 39 3.85 -11.53 5.06
CA LYS A 39 2.43 -11.85 5.33
C LYS A 39 1.56 -11.75 4.07
N LEU A 40 1.83 -10.81 3.16
CA LEU A 40 1.15 -10.77 1.86
C LEU A 40 1.41 -12.05 1.06
N VAL A 41 2.65 -12.52 1.06
CA VAL A 41 3.04 -13.78 0.41
C VAL A 41 2.35 -14.97 1.06
N ASP A 42 2.33 -15.05 2.39
CA ASP A 42 1.68 -16.14 3.12
C ASP A 42 0.17 -16.20 2.83
N GLU A 43 -0.50 -15.04 2.79
CA GLU A 43 -1.91 -14.94 2.40
C GLU A 43 -2.14 -15.36 0.94
N ALA A 44 -1.27 -14.92 0.02
CA ALA A 44 -1.35 -15.30 -1.39
C ALA A 44 -1.22 -16.82 -1.58
N LYS A 45 -0.29 -17.45 -0.85
CA LYS A 45 -0.08 -18.91 -0.90
C LYS A 45 -1.24 -19.71 -0.34
N ALA A 46 -2.02 -19.14 0.58
CA ALA A 46 -3.21 -19.80 1.10
C ALA A 46 -4.38 -19.81 0.08
N ARG A 47 -4.28 -19.02 -1.00
CA ARG A 47 -5.40 -18.78 -1.93
C ARG A 47 -5.13 -19.19 -3.38
N ALA A 48 -3.90 -19.51 -3.74
CA ALA A 48 -3.49 -19.82 -5.11
C ALA A 48 -2.44 -20.94 -5.18
N ASP A 49 -2.36 -21.62 -6.32
CA ASP A 49 -1.35 -22.65 -6.56
C ASP A 49 0.04 -22.06 -6.76
N VAL A 50 0.10 -20.84 -7.31
CA VAL A 50 1.33 -20.15 -7.70
C VAL A 50 1.30 -18.71 -7.23
N VAL A 51 2.38 -18.27 -6.60
CA VAL A 51 2.57 -16.89 -6.16
C VAL A 51 3.64 -16.19 -6.98
N ILE A 52 3.26 -15.05 -7.55
CA ILE A 52 4.13 -14.15 -8.28
C ILE A 52 4.27 -12.86 -7.47
N VAL A 53 5.49 -12.51 -7.12
CA VAL A 53 5.81 -11.24 -6.46
C VAL A 53 6.47 -10.33 -7.48
N SER A 54 5.93 -9.13 -7.70
CA SER A 54 6.63 -8.14 -8.52
C SER A 54 7.46 -7.22 -7.64
N ILE A 55 8.69 -6.94 -8.05
CA ILE A 55 9.58 -5.96 -7.40
C ILE A 55 9.91 -4.89 -8.44
N PHE A 56 9.24 -3.75 -8.35
CA PHE A 56 9.45 -2.65 -9.29
C PHE A 56 9.25 -1.30 -8.61
N VAL A 57 10.33 -0.53 -8.48
CA VAL A 57 10.26 0.86 -8.02
C VAL A 57 9.72 1.71 -9.16
N ASN A 58 8.41 1.87 -9.19
CA ASN A 58 7.71 2.56 -10.28
C ASN A 58 8.00 4.07 -10.28
N PRO A 59 8.73 4.64 -11.26
CA PRO A 59 9.00 6.08 -11.28
C PRO A 59 7.73 6.94 -11.41
N MET A 60 6.65 6.43 -12.02
CA MET A 60 5.44 7.20 -12.29
C MET A 60 4.65 7.59 -11.02
N GLN A 61 4.87 6.91 -9.91
CA GLN A 61 4.20 7.20 -8.64
C GLN A 61 5.07 8.03 -7.67
N PHE A 62 6.23 8.53 -8.10
CA PHE A 62 7.05 9.44 -7.31
C PHE A 62 6.84 10.86 -7.79
N ASP A 63 6.24 11.67 -6.91
CA ASP A 63 6.05 13.11 -7.09
C ASP A 63 7.35 13.91 -6.90
N ARG A 64 8.34 13.32 -6.20
CA ARG A 64 9.64 13.95 -5.91
C ARG A 64 10.77 13.11 -6.51
N PRO A 65 11.61 13.68 -7.39
CA PRO A 65 12.76 12.98 -7.97
C PRO A 65 13.75 12.45 -6.92
N ASP A 66 14.00 13.22 -5.87
CA ASP A 66 14.91 12.83 -4.79
C ASP A 66 14.41 11.60 -4.02
N ASP A 67 13.09 11.46 -3.84
CA ASP A 67 12.49 10.30 -3.18
C ASP A 67 12.69 9.03 -4.02
N LEU A 68 12.59 9.13 -5.35
CA LEU A 68 12.85 8.01 -6.27
C LEU A 68 14.32 7.56 -6.24
N VAL A 69 15.24 8.54 -6.20
CA VAL A 69 16.68 8.27 -6.14
C VAL A 69 17.03 7.58 -4.82
N ARG A 70 16.50 8.08 -3.69
CA ARG A 70 16.78 7.56 -2.34
C ARG A 70 16.00 6.31 -1.97
N TYR A 71 15.04 5.87 -2.79
CA TYR A 71 14.27 4.66 -2.49
C TYR A 71 15.21 3.43 -2.44
N PRO A 72 15.20 2.65 -1.34
CA PRO A 72 16.12 1.53 -1.16
C PRO A 72 15.86 0.43 -2.19
N ARG A 73 16.95 -0.13 -2.75
CA ARG A 73 16.93 -1.22 -3.73
C ARG A 73 17.82 -2.35 -3.21
N THR A 74 17.21 -3.45 -2.77
CA THR A 74 17.86 -4.57 -2.06
C THR A 74 17.43 -5.90 -2.66
N LEU A 75 17.50 -6.01 -4.00
CA LEU A 75 16.91 -7.11 -4.76
C LEU A 75 17.43 -8.49 -4.31
N GLN A 76 18.73 -8.57 -3.98
CA GLN A 76 19.32 -9.82 -3.50
C GLN A 76 18.70 -10.24 -2.15
N GLU A 77 18.66 -9.35 -1.17
CA GLU A 77 18.09 -9.63 0.14
C GLU A 77 16.58 -9.92 0.07
N ASP A 78 15.88 -9.24 -0.84
CA ASP A 78 14.46 -9.46 -1.12
C ASP A 78 14.22 -10.87 -1.66
N CYS A 79 14.99 -11.29 -2.68
CA CYS A 79 14.92 -12.63 -3.25
C CYS A 79 15.24 -13.72 -2.21
N GLU A 80 16.23 -13.51 -1.33
CA GLU A 80 16.52 -14.46 -0.26
C GLU A 80 15.35 -14.65 0.72
N LYS A 81 14.67 -13.55 1.09
CA LYS A 81 13.46 -13.60 1.92
C LYS A 81 12.34 -14.36 1.21
N LEU A 82 12.06 -14.04 -0.04
CA LEU A 82 11.00 -14.68 -0.84
C LEU A 82 11.26 -16.17 -1.08
N ASN A 83 12.52 -16.55 -1.32
CA ASN A 83 12.90 -17.95 -1.49
C ASN A 83 12.65 -18.77 -0.21
N LYS A 84 12.93 -18.20 0.98
CA LYS A 84 12.58 -18.83 2.27
C LYS A 84 11.07 -19.04 2.44
N ARG A 85 10.23 -18.21 1.80
CA ARG A 85 8.76 -18.34 1.80
C ARG A 85 8.25 -19.23 0.66
N LYS A 86 9.15 -19.81 -0.14
CA LYS A 86 8.84 -20.66 -1.30
C LYS A 86 7.94 -19.93 -2.30
N VAL A 87 8.25 -18.69 -2.62
CA VAL A 87 7.63 -17.98 -3.75
C VAL A 87 8.03 -18.67 -5.06
N ASP A 88 7.09 -18.75 -5.99
CA ASP A 88 7.32 -19.42 -7.27
C ASP A 88 8.07 -18.51 -8.24
N TYR A 89 7.64 -17.24 -8.35
CA TYR A 89 8.23 -16.27 -9.26
C TYR A 89 8.46 -14.91 -8.62
N VAL A 90 9.60 -14.30 -8.96
CA VAL A 90 9.86 -12.87 -8.78
C VAL A 90 9.93 -12.22 -10.14
N PHE A 91 9.07 -11.24 -10.39
CA PHE A 91 9.15 -10.40 -11.58
C PHE A 91 9.82 -9.07 -11.21
N ALA A 92 11.07 -8.87 -11.64
CA ALA A 92 11.91 -7.74 -11.28
C ALA A 92 12.42 -7.00 -12.53
N PRO A 93 11.53 -6.32 -13.27
CA PRO A 93 11.89 -5.68 -14.53
C PRO A 93 12.69 -4.39 -14.33
N ALA A 94 13.50 -4.05 -15.34
CA ALA A 94 14.10 -2.73 -15.47
C ALA A 94 13.03 -1.67 -15.83
N VAL A 95 13.36 -0.38 -15.62
CA VAL A 95 12.44 0.73 -15.96
C VAL A 95 12.19 0.77 -17.45
N GLU A 96 13.20 0.53 -18.28
CA GLU A 96 13.14 0.56 -19.74
C GLU A 96 12.30 -0.60 -20.30
N GLU A 97 12.22 -1.71 -19.57
CA GLU A 97 11.35 -2.84 -19.92
C GLU A 97 9.87 -2.50 -19.71
N ILE A 98 9.56 -1.72 -18.67
CA ILE A 98 8.20 -1.26 -18.36
C ILE A 98 7.84 0.01 -19.14
N TYR A 99 8.75 0.94 -19.31
CA TYR A 99 8.53 2.25 -19.91
C TYR A 99 9.59 2.52 -21.00
N PRO A 100 9.57 1.79 -22.13
CA PRO A 100 10.62 1.84 -23.14
C PRO A 100 10.77 3.21 -23.84
N GLN A 101 9.74 4.04 -23.77
CA GLN A 101 9.72 5.40 -24.33
C GLN A 101 9.66 6.47 -23.23
N GLY A 102 9.95 6.12 -21.98
CA GLY A 102 9.78 7.00 -20.83
C GLY A 102 8.30 7.23 -20.47
N LEU A 103 8.05 8.27 -19.66
CA LEU A 103 6.73 8.55 -19.07
C LEU A 103 5.90 9.60 -19.82
N GLU A 104 6.51 10.45 -20.65
CA GLU A 104 5.83 11.60 -21.27
C GLU A 104 4.67 11.18 -22.18
N GLY A 105 4.87 10.14 -23.00
CA GLY A 105 3.84 9.57 -23.88
C GLY A 105 3.16 8.31 -23.34
N GLN A 106 3.39 7.95 -22.07
CA GLN A 106 2.89 6.70 -21.51
C GLN A 106 1.38 6.77 -21.26
N THR A 107 0.62 5.82 -21.82
CA THR A 107 -0.79 5.62 -21.48
C THR A 107 -0.95 5.42 -19.98
N TYR A 108 -1.94 6.08 -19.38
CA TYR A 108 -2.21 6.02 -17.96
C TYR A 108 -3.65 5.61 -17.65
N VAL A 109 -3.83 5.12 -16.42
CA VAL A 109 -5.15 4.85 -15.82
C VAL A 109 -5.30 5.79 -14.64
N ASP A 110 -6.43 6.48 -14.55
CA ASP A 110 -6.76 7.36 -13.42
C ASP A 110 -8.07 6.90 -12.79
N VAL A 111 -8.19 7.06 -11.46
CA VAL A 111 -9.39 6.69 -10.70
C VAL A 111 -9.93 7.96 -10.04
N PRO A 112 -10.81 8.71 -10.72
CA PRO A 112 -11.25 10.03 -10.27
C PRO A 112 -11.87 10.01 -8.87
N GLY A 113 -11.71 11.13 -8.15
CA GLY A 113 -12.11 11.26 -6.75
C GLY A 113 -11.06 10.67 -5.82
N LEU A 114 -10.91 9.34 -5.82
CA LEU A 114 -9.94 8.65 -4.96
C LEU A 114 -8.49 9.03 -5.28
N SER A 115 -8.15 9.35 -6.53
CA SER A 115 -6.80 9.74 -6.93
C SER A 115 -6.38 11.14 -6.48
N THR A 116 -7.34 12.01 -6.15
CA THR A 116 -7.10 13.44 -5.85
C THR A 116 -7.48 13.86 -4.44
N MET A 117 -8.19 13.02 -3.68
CA MET A 117 -8.49 13.26 -2.27
C MET A 117 -7.39 12.74 -1.34
N LEU A 118 -7.40 13.13 -0.06
CA LEU A 118 -6.55 12.55 0.98
C LEU A 118 -5.06 12.59 0.60
N GLU A 119 -4.34 11.45 0.61
CA GLU A 119 -2.93 11.39 0.19
C GLU A 119 -2.74 11.86 -1.26
N GLY A 120 -3.76 11.71 -2.12
CA GLY A 120 -3.73 12.19 -3.50
C GLY A 120 -3.68 13.71 -3.61
N ALA A 121 -4.25 14.43 -2.63
CA ALA A 121 -4.14 15.89 -2.56
C ALA A 121 -2.72 16.31 -2.14
N SER A 122 -2.12 15.59 -1.19
CA SER A 122 -0.74 15.84 -0.74
C SER A 122 0.32 15.40 -1.76
N ARG A 123 -0.02 14.46 -2.66
CA ARG A 123 0.90 13.87 -3.64
C ARG A 123 0.27 13.82 -5.04
N PRO A 124 0.11 14.97 -5.71
CA PRO A 124 -0.53 15.04 -7.02
C PRO A 124 0.12 14.07 -8.02
N GLY A 125 -0.70 13.27 -8.70
CA GLY A 125 -0.24 12.28 -9.69
C GLY A 125 0.25 10.95 -9.11
N HIS A 126 0.48 10.82 -7.80
CA HIS A 126 0.94 9.58 -7.15
C HIS A 126 0.03 8.40 -7.49
N PHE A 127 -1.27 8.55 -7.25
CA PHE A 127 -2.24 7.48 -7.46
C PHE A 127 -2.47 7.14 -8.93
N ARG A 128 -2.33 8.10 -9.86
CA ARG A 128 -2.30 7.80 -11.30
C ARG A 128 -1.15 6.86 -11.64
N GLY A 129 0.04 7.11 -11.07
CA GLY A 129 1.19 6.22 -11.22
C GLY A 129 0.89 4.81 -10.70
N VAL A 130 0.24 4.71 -9.54
CA VAL A 130 -0.16 3.44 -8.91
C VAL A 130 -1.18 2.68 -9.76
N SER A 131 -2.33 3.28 -10.14
CA SER A 131 -3.34 2.62 -10.97
C SER A 131 -2.78 2.20 -12.33
N THR A 132 -1.89 3.01 -12.91
CA THR A 132 -1.24 2.69 -14.19
C THR A 132 -0.36 1.46 -14.09
N ILE A 133 0.55 1.40 -13.11
CA ILE A 133 1.45 0.24 -12.99
C ILE A 133 0.69 -1.02 -12.58
N VAL A 134 -0.27 -0.92 -11.66
CA VAL A 134 -1.05 -2.08 -11.21
C VAL A 134 -1.91 -2.62 -12.34
N SER A 135 -2.58 -1.75 -13.12
CA SER A 135 -3.28 -2.18 -14.34
C SER A 135 -2.36 -2.88 -15.34
N LYS A 136 -1.13 -2.35 -15.54
CA LYS A 136 -0.15 -2.96 -16.43
C LYS A 136 0.29 -4.33 -15.93
N LEU A 137 0.53 -4.49 -14.63
CA LEU A 137 0.87 -5.77 -14.01
C LEU A 137 -0.29 -6.77 -14.14
N PHE A 138 -1.54 -6.35 -13.90
CA PHE A 138 -2.73 -7.18 -14.09
C PHE A 138 -2.85 -7.68 -15.53
N ASN A 139 -2.62 -6.82 -16.52
CA ASN A 139 -2.64 -7.22 -17.93
C ASN A 139 -1.50 -8.18 -18.31
N LEU A 140 -0.31 -8.02 -17.70
CA LEU A 140 0.85 -8.86 -17.96
C LEU A 140 0.73 -10.25 -17.31
N ILE A 141 0.22 -10.29 -16.09
CA ILE A 141 0.25 -11.46 -15.21
C ILE A 141 -1.08 -12.22 -15.25
N GLN A 142 -2.20 -11.51 -15.44
CA GLN A 142 -3.56 -12.06 -15.43
C GLN A 142 -3.83 -12.93 -14.19
N PRO A 143 -3.58 -12.41 -12.96
CA PRO A 143 -3.74 -13.22 -11.75
C PRO A 143 -5.23 -13.40 -11.43
N ASP A 144 -5.58 -14.50 -10.78
CA ASP A 144 -6.93 -14.70 -10.22
C ASP A 144 -7.14 -13.86 -8.95
N ILE A 145 -6.05 -13.61 -8.21
CA ILE A 145 -6.06 -12.88 -6.94
C ILE A 145 -4.90 -11.89 -6.91
N ALA A 146 -5.10 -10.72 -6.32
CA ALA A 146 -4.01 -9.82 -5.95
C ALA A 146 -4.11 -9.37 -4.49
N CYS A 147 -2.99 -9.50 -3.75
CA CYS A 147 -2.91 -9.18 -2.33
C CYS A 147 -2.23 -7.83 -2.11
N PHE A 148 -2.87 -6.96 -1.33
CA PHE A 148 -2.35 -5.63 -0.97
C PHE A 148 -2.44 -5.43 0.54
N GLY A 149 -1.48 -4.68 1.10
CA GLY A 149 -1.49 -4.36 2.52
C GLY A 149 -2.53 -3.29 2.85
N GLU A 150 -3.28 -3.49 3.93
CA GLU A 150 -4.25 -2.49 4.43
C GLU A 150 -3.56 -1.22 4.96
N LYS A 151 -2.23 -1.25 5.16
CA LYS A 151 -1.45 -0.09 5.60
C LYS A 151 -1.61 1.10 4.64
N ASP A 152 -1.67 0.83 3.35
CA ASP A 152 -1.90 1.82 2.31
C ASP A 152 -3.40 1.80 1.94
N PHE A 153 -4.26 2.15 2.90
CA PHE A 153 -5.72 1.94 2.82
C PHE A 153 -6.35 2.61 1.59
N GLN A 154 -5.95 3.85 1.29
CA GLN A 154 -6.45 4.57 0.11
C GLN A 154 -6.01 3.90 -1.19
N GLN A 155 -4.79 3.35 -1.26
CA GLN A 155 -4.35 2.56 -2.40
C GLN A 155 -5.24 1.33 -2.57
N LEU A 156 -5.52 0.58 -1.50
CA LEU A 156 -6.39 -0.59 -1.57
C LEU A 156 -7.81 -0.23 -2.05
N ALA A 157 -8.40 0.85 -1.53
CA ALA A 157 -9.70 1.34 -1.98
C ALA A 157 -9.67 1.75 -3.46
N LEU A 158 -8.61 2.44 -3.89
CA LEU A 158 -8.41 2.86 -5.27
C LEU A 158 -8.28 1.67 -6.22
N ILE A 159 -7.52 0.64 -5.86
CA ILE A 159 -7.38 -0.58 -6.67
C ILE A 159 -8.69 -1.36 -6.72
N ARG A 160 -9.43 -1.48 -5.62
CA ARG A 160 -10.77 -2.11 -5.63
C ARG A 160 -11.73 -1.39 -6.57
N LYS A 161 -11.77 -0.05 -6.53
CA LYS A 161 -12.58 0.76 -7.45
C LYS A 161 -12.14 0.56 -8.89
N MET A 162 -10.84 0.62 -9.17
CA MET A 162 -10.28 0.39 -10.50
C MET A 162 -10.67 -0.98 -11.06
N VAL A 163 -10.60 -2.02 -10.23
CA VAL A 163 -10.96 -3.40 -10.61
C VAL A 163 -12.44 -3.52 -10.97
N ALA A 164 -13.32 -2.93 -10.14
CA ALA A 164 -14.75 -2.91 -10.41
C ALA A 164 -15.09 -2.11 -11.69
N ASP A 165 -14.58 -0.88 -11.81
CA ASP A 165 -14.90 0.03 -12.93
C ASP A 165 -14.35 -0.50 -14.26
N MET A 166 -13.16 -1.10 -14.25
CA MET A 166 -12.51 -1.65 -15.46
C MET A 166 -12.85 -3.11 -15.73
N SER A 167 -13.74 -3.72 -14.92
CA SER A 167 -14.20 -5.11 -15.06
C SER A 167 -13.06 -6.13 -15.08
N TYR A 168 -12.03 -5.93 -14.25
CA TYR A 168 -11.00 -6.95 -14.04
C TYR A 168 -11.60 -8.12 -13.26
N ASP A 169 -11.47 -9.34 -13.79
CA ASP A 169 -11.84 -10.58 -13.10
C ASP A 169 -10.73 -11.02 -12.14
N ILE A 170 -10.51 -10.20 -11.10
CA ILE A 170 -9.41 -10.36 -10.13
C ILE A 170 -9.95 -10.13 -8.72
N GLU A 171 -9.78 -11.09 -7.82
CA GLU A 171 -10.11 -10.94 -6.40
C GLU A 171 -9.06 -10.06 -5.71
N ILE A 172 -9.49 -8.95 -5.10
CA ILE A 172 -8.58 -8.04 -4.36
C ILE A 172 -8.64 -8.28 -2.86
N VAL A 173 -7.58 -8.89 -2.35
CA VAL A 173 -7.43 -9.27 -0.93
C VAL A 173 -6.65 -8.18 -0.18
N GLY A 174 -7.31 -7.58 0.82
CA GLY A 174 -6.65 -6.70 1.79
C GLY A 174 -6.03 -7.54 2.91
N VAL A 175 -4.77 -7.27 3.25
CA VAL A 175 -4.06 -7.99 4.31
C VAL A 175 -3.76 -7.05 5.48
N PRO A 176 -4.18 -7.41 6.71
CA PRO A 176 -4.04 -6.51 7.86
C PRO A 176 -2.60 -6.12 8.15
N ILE A 177 -2.45 -4.85 8.52
CA ILE A 177 -1.17 -4.20 8.88
C ILE A 177 -0.38 -5.08 9.84
N ILE A 178 0.90 -5.33 9.53
CA ILE A 178 1.83 -5.89 10.50
C ILE A 178 2.44 -4.76 11.30
N ARG A 179 2.38 -4.91 12.62
CA ARG A 179 2.95 -3.99 13.59
C ARG A 179 4.12 -4.67 14.29
N ALA A 180 5.13 -3.88 14.64
CA ALA A 180 6.13 -4.29 15.62
C ALA A 180 5.45 -4.52 16.98
N LYS A 181 6.15 -5.17 17.92
CA LYS A 181 5.61 -5.47 19.27
C LYS A 181 5.13 -4.25 20.04
N ASP A 182 5.69 -3.08 19.73
CA ASP A 182 5.33 -1.79 20.32
C ASP A 182 4.21 -1.05 19.56
N GLY A 183 3.62 -1.64 18.53
CA GLY A 183 2.49 -1.09 17.79
C GLY A 183 2.85 -0.28 16.54
N LEU A 184 4.14 0.01 16.29
CA LEU A 184 4.56 0.72 15.08
C LEU A 184 4.23 -0.11 13.83
N ALA A 185 3.46 0.47 12.90
CA ALA A 185 3.22 -0.14 11.59
C ALA A 185 4.54 -0.32 10.82
N LEU A 186 4.82 -1.54 10.37
CA LEU A 186 6.04 -1.84 9.62
C LEU A 186 6.02 -1.17 8.25
N SER A 187 7.13 -0.52 7.91
CA SER A 187 7.32 0.22 6.67
C SER A 187 8.79 0.20 6.26
N SER A 188 9.07 0.15 4.95
CA SER A 188 10.41 0.39 4.43
C SER A 188 10.97 1.75 4.89
N ARG A 189 10.10 2.76 5.03
CA ARG A 189 10.48 4.11 5.51
C ARG A 189 10.88 4.16 6.99
N ASN A 190 10.65 3.11 7.79
CA ASN A 190 11.13 3.09 9.17
C ASN A 190 12.67 3.11 9.26
N SER A 191 13.39 2.75 8.18
CA SER A 191 14.85 2.84 8.13
C SER A 191 15.38 4.27 8.18
N TYR A 192 14.54 5.28 7.97
CA TYR A 192 14.92 6.70 8.08
C TYR A 192 14.90 7.21 9.52
N LEU A 193 14.36 6.43 10.46
CA LEU A 193 14.27 6.82 11.86
C LEU A 193 15.62 6.61 12.56
N THR A 194 16.06 7.61 13.32
CA THR A 194 17.15 7.41 14.30
C THR A 194 16.69 6.50 15.44
N ALA A 195 17.62 6.01 16.25
CA ALA A 195 17.29 5.19 17.42
C ALA A 195 16.32 5.89 18.40
N GLU A 196 16.47 7.21 18.59
CA GLU A 196 15.56 8.00 19.44
C GLU A 196 14.19 8.21 18.79
N GLN A 197 14.16 8.54 17.49
CA GLN A 197 12.90 8.65 16.76
C GLN A 197 12.14 7.31 16.73
N ARG A 198 12.85 6.18 16.64
CA ARG A 198 12.23 4.86 16.67
C ARG A 198 11.50 4.59 17.99
N LYS A 199 11.96 5.11 19.14
CA LYS A 199 11.26 4.99 20.43
C LYS A 199 9.98 5.84 20.48
N ILE A 200 9.96 6.96 19.76
CA ILE A 200 8.81 7.88 19.69
C ILE A 200 7.75 7.38 18.70
N ALA A 201 8.17 6.72 17.62
CA ALA A 201 7.32 6.32 16.49
C ALA A 201 6.01 5.57 16.86
N PRO A 202 5.96 4.68 17.86
CA PRO A 202 4.71 4.08 18.34
C PRO A 202 3.63 5.07 18.80
N GLY A 203 4.01 6.30 19.15
CA GLY A 203 3.10 7.37 19.55
C GLY A 203 2.00 7.65 18.53
N LEU A 204 2.27 7.49 17.23
CA LEU A 204 1.26 7.65 16.18
C LEU A 204 0.10 6.66 16.34
N HIS A 205 0.42 5.38 16.58
CA HIS A 205 -0.59 4.35 16.77
C HIS A 205 -1.40 4.59 18.06
N ASN A 206 -0.74 5.05 19.12
CA ASN A 206 -1.41 5.34 20.39
C ASN A 206 -2.43 6.50 20.25
N VAL A 207 -2.07 7.57 19.55
CA VAL A 207 -2.99 8.68 19.28
C VAL A 207 -4.18 8.21 18.44
N MET A 208 -3.95 7.37 17.43
CA MET A 208 -5.05 6.80 16.64
C MET A 208 -5.97 5.89 17.45
N ASN A 209 -5.45 5.13 18.41
CA ASN A 209 -6.29 4.34 19.31
C ASN A 209 -7.19 5.25 20.17
N SER A 210 -6.71 6.41 20.62
CA SER A 210 -7.53 7.41 21.32
C SER A 210 -8.66 7.96 20.43
N ILE A 211 -8.37 8.25 19.16
CA ILE A 211 -9.41 8.63 18.17
C ILE A 211 -10.44 7.50 18.02
N ALA A 212 -9.97 6.26 17.86
CA ALA A 212 -10.81 5.09 17.69
C ALA A 212 -11.76 4.89 18.89
N GLU A 213 -11.26 5.00 20.11
CA GLU A 213 -12.07 4.90 21.34
C GLU A 213 -13.18 5.97 21.38
N LYS A 214 -12.88 7.22 21.02
CA LYS A 214 -13.87 8.30 20.97
C LYS A 214 -14.97 8.02 19.92
N LEU A 215 -14.60 7.54 18.73
CA LEU A 215 -15.56 7.20 17.68
C LEU A 215 -16.46 6.03 18.08
N ILE A 216 -15.89 4.99 18.71
CA ILE A 216 -16.62 3.83 19.22
C ILE A 216 -17.59 4.25 20.33
N ALA A 217 -17.19 5.19 21.20
CA ALA A 217 -18.04 5.76 22.24
C ALA A 217 -19.16 6.68 21.71
N GLY A 218 -19.25 6.88 20.39
CA GLY A 218 -20.31 7.68 19.76
C GLY A 218 -19.97 9.16 19.56
N ASN A 219 -18.77 9.62 19.89
CA ASN A 219 -18.36 11.00 19.61
C ASN A 219 -18.27 11.21 18.09
N ARG A 220 -18.87 12.31 17.61
CA ARG A 220 -18.90 12.73 16.20
C ARG A 220 -18.35 14.14 15.98
N GLU A 221 -17.79 14.78 17.01
CA GLU A 221 -17.10 16.07 16.90
C GLU A 221 -15.71 15.89 16.26
N LEU A 222 -15.70 15.50 14.97
CA LEU A 222 -14.49 15.06 14.27
C LEU A 222 -13.39 16.12 14.27
N GLN A 223 -13.74 17.39 14.10
CA GLN A 223 -12.78 18.50 14.08
C GLN A 223 -12.06 18.64 15.43
N GLU A 224 -12.79 18.52 16.54
CA GLU A 224 -12.21 18.58 17.88
C GLU A 224 -11.33 17.35 18.16
N ILE A 225 -11.80 16.16 17.78
CA ILE A 225 -11.04 14.92 17.92
C ILE A 225 -9.70 15.02 17.17
N ILE A 226 -9.74 15.53 15.93
CA ILE A 226 -8.55 15.72 15.09
C ILE A 226 -7.62 16.77 15.69
N ALA A 227 -8.12 17.94 16.09
CA ALA A 227 -7.30 19.00 16.67
C ALA A 227 -6.54 18.54 17.93
N ILE A 228 -7.21 17.78 18.80
CA ILE A 228 -6.58 17.17 19.98
C ILE A 228 -5.51 16.17 19.57
N ALA A 229 -5.78 15.29 18.60
CA ALA A 229 -4.82 14.30 18.13
C ALA A 229 -3.57 14.96 17.49
N GLU A 230 -3.75 16.03 16.72
CA GLU A 230 -2.64 16.80 16.16
C GLU A 230 -1.78 17.43 17.26
N GLN A 231 -2.41 18.01 18.29
CA GLN A 231 -1.71 18.54 19.45
C GLN A 231 -0.91 17.44 20.18
N GLU A 232 -1.52 16.29 20.48
CA GLU A 232 -0.86 15.16 21.13
C GLU A 232 0.34 14.64 20.34
N LEU A 233 0.23 14.59 19.00
CA LEU A 233 1.34 14.23 18.13
C LEU A 233 2.48 15.24 18.22
N ASN A 234 2.15 16.54 18.16
CA ASN A 234 3.14 17.60 18.24
C ASN A 234 3.89 17.59 19.59
N GLU A 235 3.18 17.37 20.70
CA GLU A 235 3.77 17.24 22.05
C GLU A 235 4.70 16.03 22.17
N LYS A 236 4.45 14.96 21.40
CA LYS A 236 5.32 13.76 21.33
C LYS A 236 6.53 13.95 20.40
N GLY A 237 6.68 15.11 19.76
CA GLY A 237 7.80 15.42 18.87
C GLY A 237 7.58 15.03 17.40
N PHE A 238 6.34 14.70 17.02
CA PHE A 238 5.96 14.65 15.61
C PHE A 238 5.69 16.07 15.11
N ARG A 239 5.65 16.22 13.78
CA ARG A 239 4.91 17.30 13.14
C ARG A 239 3.73 16.65 12.43
N ALA A 240 2.52 16.85 12.96
CA ALA A 240 1.30 16.38 12.32
C ALA A 240 1.24 16.90 10.87
N ASP A 241 0.85 16.03 9.94
CA ASP A 241 0.78 16.36 8.52
C ASP A 241 -0.67 16.37 8.05
N ASP A 242 -1.39 15.29 8.31
CA ASP A 242 -2.78 15.13 7.92
C ASP A 242 -3.43 14.02 8.76
N ILE A 243 -4.57 14.31 9.39
CA ILE A 243 -5.40 13.30 10.06
C ILE A 243 -6.81 13.43 9.53
N GLN A 244 -7.34 12.35 8.98
CA GLN A 244 -8.68 12.32 8.40
C GLN A 244 -9.47 11.14 8.94
N ILE A 245 -10.76 11.38 9.18
CA ILE A 245 -11.72 10.36 9.56
C ILE A 245 -12.76 10.29 8.46
N ARG A 246 -12.82 9.15 7.79
CA ARG A 246 -13.68 8.93 6.61
C ARG A 246 -14.54 7.70 6.79
N ASP A 247 -15.57 7.58 5.98
CA ASP A 247 -16.31 6.34 5.83
C ASP A 247 -15.38 5.26 5.22
N ALA A 248 -15.30 4.10 5.87
CA ALA A 248 -14.34 3.06 5.49
C ALA A 248 -14.69 2.38 4.16
N ASP A 249 -15.94 2.48 3.70
CA ASP A 249 -16.42 1.84 2.48
C ASP A 249 -16.26 2.78 1.27
N THR A 250 -16.40 4.08 1.48
CA THR A 250 -16.45 5.07 0.39
C THR A 250 -15.31 6.08 0.39
N LEU A 251 -14.56 6.18 1.49
CA LEU A 251 -13.59 7.25 1.79
C LEU A 251 -14.17 8.68 1.81
N GLN A 252 -15.49 8.83 1.72
CA GLN A 252 -16.16 10.12 1.84
C GLN A 252 -16.29 10.54 3.31
N GLU A 253 -16.82 11.73 3.54
CA GLU A 253 -17.17 12.18 4.90
C GLU A 253 -18.14 11.20 5.58
N LEU A 254 -18.04 11.08 6.90
CA LEU A 254 -18.98 10.26 7.66
C LEU A 254 -20.39 10.83 7.54
N THR A 255 -21.36 9.93 7.35
CA THR A 255 -22.79 10.26 7.36
C THR A 255 -23.48 9.49 8.49
N GLU A 256 -24.74 9.80 8.76
CA GLU A 256 -25.57 9.03 9.70
C GLU A 256 -25.70 7.55 9.30
N THR A 257 -25.50 7.23 8.02
CA THR A 257 -25.55 5.85 7.51
C THR A 257 -24.23 5.10 7.58
N SER A 258 -23.14 5.80 7.92
CA SER A 258 -21.81 5.20 8.02
C SER A 258 -21.78 4.19 9.17
N LYS A 259 -21.48 2.93 8.82
CA LYS A 259 -21.36 1.83 9.79
C LYS A 259 -19.92 1.62 10.26
N ARG A 260 -18.97 2.06 9.45
CA ARG A 260 -17.53 1.91 9.70
C ARG A 260 -16.82 3.19 9.34
N ALA A 261 -15.90 3.61 10.20
CA ALA A 261 -14.98 4.70 9.91
C ALA A 261 -13.57 4.15 9.70
N VAL A 262 -12.78 4.84 8.89
CA VAL A 262 -11.33 4.68 8.82
C VAL A 262 -10.67 5.97 9.25
N ILE A 263 -9.77 5.84 10.22
CA ILE A 263 -8.85 6.88 10.65
C ILE A 263 -7.60 6.75 9.79
N LEU A 264 -7.23 7.80 9.10
CA LEU A 264 -6.05 7.90 8.26
C LEU A 264 -5.15 8.96 8.85
N ALA A 265 -3.93 8.60 9.24
CA ALA A 265 -3.01 9.55 9.87
C ALA A 265 -1.65 9.56 9.15
N ALA A 266 -1.14 10.75 8.91
CA ALA A 266 0.20 11.02 8.44
C ALA A 266 0.89 12.02 9.37
N ALA A 267 2.14 11.74 9.73
CA ALA A 267 2.94 12.62 10.57
C ALA A 267 4.43 12.50 10.22
N TRP A 268 5.15 13.62 10.33
CA TRP A 268 6.59 13.65 10.18
C TRP A 268 7.27 13.39 11.52
N LEU A 269 8.28 12.53 11.51
CA LEU A 269 9.20 12.33 12.63
C LEU A 269 10.63 12.43 12.12
N GLY A 270 11.21 13.63 12.27
CA GLY A 270 12.43 14.00 11.57
C GLY A 270 12.24 14.01 10.05
N GLN A 271 13.04 13.22 9.33
CA GLN A 271 12.93 13.10 7.86
C GLN A 271 11.94 12.03 7.40
N ALA A 272 11.44 11.19 8.31
CA ALA A 272 10.50 10.14 7.98
C ALA A 272 9.06 10.67 8.02
N ARG A 273 8.35 10.63 6.89
CA ARG A 273 6.88 10.76 6.86
C ARG A 273 6.26 9.38 7.10
N LEU A 274 5.72 9.18 8.28
CA LEU A 274 5.02 7.96 8.67
C LEU A 274 3.55 8.08 8.31
N ILE A 275 2.95 6.95 7.92
CA ILE A 275 1.51 6.83 7.71
C ILE A 275 1.01 5.59 8.46
N ASP A 276 -0.19 5.68 8.97
CA ASP A 276 -0.89 4.58 9.63
C ASP A 276 -2.40 4.75 9.45
N ASN A 277 -3.15 3.66 9.57
CA ASN A 277 -4.61 3.71 9.53
C ASN A 277 -5.27 2.67 10.45
N GLN A 278 -6.51 2.95 10.82
CA GLN A 278 -7.30 2.08 11.67
C GLN A 278 -8.78 2.19 11.31
N SER A 279 -9.38 1.06 10.95
CA SER A 279 -10.82 0.96 10.76
C SER A 279 -11.52 0.66 12.09
N VAL A 280 -12.66 1.29 12.33
CA VAL A 280 -13.51 1.07 13.50
C VAL A 280 -14.95 0.84 13.07
N THR A 281 -15.67 0.00 13.81
CA THR A 281 -17.13 -0.11 13.67
C THR A 281 -17.76 0.97 14.53
N LEU A 282 -18.66 1.75 13.95
CA LEU A 282 -19.32 2.85 14.62
C LEU A 282 -20.51 2.33 15.42
N ALA A 283 -20.70 2.86 16.63
CA ALA A 283 -21.95 2.68 17.37
C ALA A 283 -23.10 3.31 16.56
N GLN A 284 -24.19 2.55 16.42
CA GLN A 284 -25.44 2.99 15.80
C GLN A 284 -26.30 3.74 16.82
#